data_AF-A0A560JMD8-F1
#
_entry.id   AF-A0A560JMD8-F1
#
_cell.length_a   1.000
_cell.length_b   1.000
_cell.length_c   1.000
_cell.angle_alpha   90.00
_cell.angle_beta   90.00
_cell.angle_gamma   90.00
#
_symmetry.space_group_name_H-M   'P 1'
#
loop_
_entity.id
_entity.type
_entity.pdbx_description
1 polymer ?
#
loop_
_entity_poly.entity_id
_entity_poly.type
_entity_poly.pdbx_seq_one_letter_code
_entity_poly.pdbx_strand_id
1 'polypeptide(L)'
;MLRLDPFSGAAFVFRSKRADRIKILVWDRTGLVLVHKRLEGCKFVWPTIADGVMRMSPAMFAALFEGLDWRLVRPEEARRPQVAG
;
A
#
# COMPACT_ATOMS: atom_id res chain seq x y z
N MET A 1 1.44 -16.90 -11.05
CA MET A 1 2.52 -16.49 -10.14
C MET A 1 3.04 -15.15 -10.65
N LEU A 2 2.98 -14.09 -9.84
CA LEU A 2 3.55 -12.79 -10.23
C LEU A 2 5.06 -13.00 -10.44
N ARG A 3 5.56 -12.79 -11.67
CA ARG A 3 6.99 -12.87 -12.01
C ARG A 3 7.72 -11.59 -11.62
N LEU A 4 7.50 -11.13 -10.40
CA LEU A 4 8.10 -9.91 -9.88
C LEU A 4 9.25 -10.28 -8.95
N ASP A 5 10.33 -9.51 -9.03
CA ASP A 5 11.48 -9.66 -8.15
C ASP A 5 11.11 -9.17 -6.73
N PRO A 6 11.11 -10.03 -5.70
CA PRO A 6 10.82 -9.63 -4.32
C PRO A 6 11.86 -8.67 -3.73
N PHE A 7 13.03 -8.54 -4.37
CA PHE A 7 14.13 -7.67 -3.96
C PHE A 7 14.16 -6.34 -4.71
N SER A 8 13.13 -6.01 -5.50
CA SER A 8 13.08 -4.76 -6.27
C SER A 8 12.79 -3.50 -5.43
N GLY A 9 12.66 -3.63 -4.10
CA GLY A 9 12.17 -2.58 -3.21
C GLY A 9 10.65 -2.35 -3.29
N ALA A 10 9.92 -3.16 -4.05
CA ALA A 10 8.45 -3.12 -4.08
C ALA A 10 7.83 -3.74 -2.83
N ALA A 11 6.67 -3.23 -2.43
CA ALA A 11 5.84 -3.85 -1.41
C ALA A 11 4.80 -4.78 -2.05
N PHE A 12 4.79 -6.04 -1.62
CA PHE A 12 3.80 -7.03 -2.05
C PHE A 12 2.69 -7.13 -1.02
N VAL A 13 1.52 -6.59 -1.36
CA VAL A 13 0.37 -6.54 -0.47
C VAL A 13 -0.65 -7.60 -0.88
N PHE A 14 -0.93 -8.55 0.00
CA PHE A 14 -1.91 -9.61 -0.18
C PHE A 14 -3.10 -9.35 0.74
N ARG A 15 -4.31 -9.60 0.24
CA ARG A 15 -5.55 -9.51 1.02
C ARG A 15 -6.14 -10.88 1.26
N SER A 16 -6.69 -11.12 2.45
CA SER A 16 -7.52 -12.31 2.71
C SER A 16 -8.78 -12.32 1.83
N LYS A 17 -9.38 -13.50 1.64
CA LYS A 17 -10.69 -13.63 0.97
C LYS A 17 -11.79 -12.86 1.71
N ARG A 18 -11.70 -12.79 3.05
CA ARG A 18 -12.64 -12.04 3.91
C ARG A 18 -12.43 -10.53 3.90
N ALA A 19 -11.33 -10.06 3.29
CA ALA A 19 -10.92 -8.66 3.21
C ALA A 19 -10.67 -7.98 4.56
N ASP A 20 -10.59 -8.73 5.65
CA ASP A 20 -10.31 -8.26 7.01
C ASP A 20 -8.81 -8.26 7.35
N ARG A 21 -7.96 -8.83 6.48
CA ARG A 21 -6.53 -9.01 6.73
C ARG A 21 -5.70 -8.67 5.52
N ILE A 22 -4.53 -8.10 5.77
CA ILE A 22 -3.47 -7.93 4.79
C ILE A 22 -2.15 -8.52 5.27
N LYS A 23 -1.36 -9.01 4.31
CA LYS A 23 0.05 -9.35 4.48
C LYS A 23 0.87 -8.46 3.57
N ILE A 24 1.93 -7.85 4.09
CA ILE A 24 2.82 -6.97 3.34
C ILE A 24 4.22 -7.54 3.42
N LEU A 25 4.78 -7.91 2.28
CA LEU A 25 6.16 -8.39 2.17
C LEU A 25 7.02 -7.32 1.50
N VAL A 26 8.13 -6.94 2.14
CA VAL A 26 9.09 -5.95 1.65
C VAL A 26 10.50 -6.44 1.94
N TRP A 27 11.45 -6.18 1.04
CA TRP A 27 12.88 -6.31 1.33
C TRP A 27 13.46 -4.96 1.71
N ASP A 28 14.04 -4.83 2.90
CA ASP A 28 14.59 -3.57 3.43
C ASP A 28 16.09 -3.36 3.11
N ARG A 29 16.63 -4.15 2.18
CA ARG A 29 18.06 -4.33 1.83
C ARG A 29 18.86 -5.22 2.77
N THR A 30 18.38 -5.45 3.99
CA THR A 30 19.06 -6.31 4.98
C THR A 30 18.32 -7.61 5.22
N GLY A 31 17.00 -7.62 5.04
CA GLY A 31 16.14 -8.77 5.27
C GLY A 31 14.75 -8.62 4.67
N LEU A 32 14.03 -9.74 4.63
CA LEU A 32 12.62 -9.76 4.28
C LEU A 32 11.78 -9.44 5.52
N VAL A 33 10.93 -8.44 5.40
CA VAL A 33 10.00 -7.99 6.43
C VAL A 33 8.59 -8.40 6.03
N LEU A 34 7.91 -9.12 6.92
CA LEU A 34 6.50 -9.47 6.77
C LEU A 34 5.66 -8.75 7.82
N VAL A 35 4.77 -7.87 7.38
CA VAL A 35 3.73 -7.27 8.23
C VAL A 35 2.43 -8.02 8.03
N HIS A 36 1.78 -8.40 9.13
CA HIS A 36 0.45 -8.99 9.13
C HIS A 36 -0.49 -8.09 9.93
N LYS A 37 -1.51 -7.52 9.27
CA LYS A 37 -2.50 -6.64 9.91
C LYS A 37 -3.90 -7.21 9.72
N ARG A 38 -4.68 -7.17 10.79
CA ARG A 38 -6.11 -7.51 10.81
C ARG A 38 -6.90 -6.29 11.27
N LEU A 39 -8.00 -6.00 10.59
CA LEU A 39 -9.01 -5.05 11.05
C LEU A 39 -10.08 -5.81 11.83
N GLU A 40 -10.44 -5.29 13.00
CA GLU A 40 -11.54 -5.82 13.80
C GLU A 40 -12.81 -5.02 13.48
N GLY A 41 -13.77 -5.63 12.79
CA GLY A 41 -15.08 -5.03 12.50
C GLY A 41 -15.22 -4.31 11.16
N CYS A 42 -14.13 -4.07 10.43
CA CYS A 42 -14.19 -3.48 9.08
C CYS A 42 -13.36 -4.28 8.06
N LYS A 43 -13.51 -3.91 6.79
CA LYS A 43 -12.82 -4.55 5.65
C LYS A 43 -11.93 -3.53 4.97
N PHE A 44 -10.78 -3.98 4.51
CA PHE A 44 -9.93 -3.21 3.62
C PHE A 44 -10.67 -2.95 2.30
N VAL A 45 -10.71 -1.68 1.90
CA VAL A 45 -11.09 -1.30 0.54
C VAL A 45 -9.95 -1.69 -0.39
N TRP A 46 -10.21 -2.64 -1.29
CA TRP A 46 -9.17 -3.21 -2.13
C TRP A 46 -9.18 -2.62 -3.54
N PRO A 47 -8.02 -2.23 -4.11
CA PRO A 47 -7.95 -1.79 -5.49
C PRO A 47 -8.34 -2.90 -6.48
N THR A 48 -9.01 -2.51 -7.56
CA THR A 48 -9.04 -3.32 -8.77
C THR A 48 -7.63 -3.29 -9.35
N ILE A 49 -6.95 -4.44 -9.30
CA ILE A 49 -5.60 -4.55 -9.86
C ILE A 49 -5.73 -4.68 -11.38
N ALA A 50 -5.21 -3.70 -12.12
CA ALA A 50 -4.96 -3.83 -13.55
C ALA A 50 -3.51 -4.32 -13.74
N ASP A 51 -3.31 -5.34 -14.57
CA ASP A 51 -1.98 -5.85 -14.96
C ASP A 51 -1.06 -6.34 -13.81
N GLY A 52 -1.64 -6.68 -12.67
CA GLY A 52 -0.90 -7.26 -11.54
C GLY A 52 -0.08 -6.25 -10.71
N VAL A 53 -0.08 -4.96 -11.06
CA VAL A 53 0.69 -3.90 -10.38
C VAL A 53 -0.21 -2.71 -10.09
N MET A 54 -0.17 -2.21 -8.86
CA MET A 54 -0.89 -1.01 -8.44
C MET A 54 0.11 0.08 -8.05
N ARG A 55 0.00 1.27 -8.64
CA ARG A 55 0.77 2.44 -8.20
C ARG A 55 -0.02 3.19 -7.13
N MET A 56 0.58 3.36 -5.96
CA MET A 56 0.01 4.15 -4.86
C MET A 56 1.03 5.18 -4.38
N SER A 57 0.56 6.36 -4.01
CA SER A 57 1.36 7.32 -3.25
C SER A 57 1.55 6.82 -1.81
N PRO A 58 2.56 7.34 -1.07
CA PRO A 58 2.73 7.03 0.34
C PRO A 58 1.47 7.31 1.18
N ALA A 59 0.76 8.40 0.90
CA ALA A 59 -0.48 8.76 1.59
C ALA A 59 -1.61 7.76 1.32
N MET A 60 -1.79 7.31 0.07
CA MET A 60 -2.78 6.29 -0.26
C MET A 60 -2.44 4.96 0.42
N PHE A 61 -1.16 4.57 0.45
CA PHE A 61 -0.73 3.35 1.13
C PHE A 61 -0.95 3.43 2.65
N ALA A 62 -0.61 4.56 3.28
CA ALA A 62 -0.87 4.79 4.70
C ALA A 62 -2.37 4.68 5.03
N ALA A 63 -3.23 5.30 4.21
CA ALA A 63 -4.67 5.18 4.39
C ALA A 63 -5.18 3.74 4.24
N LEU A 64 -4.71 3.00 3.23
CA LEU A 64 -5.01 1.57 3.10
C LEU A 64 -4.53 0.81 4.34
N PHE A 65 -3.31 1.08 4.81
CA PHE A 65 -2.76 0.43 5.99
C PHE A 65 -3.61 0.70 7.23
N GLU A 66 -4.10 1.92 7.41
CA GLU A 66 -5.02 2.29 8.49
C GLU A 66 -6.46 1.78 8.30
N GLY A 67 -6.76 1.08 7.20
CA GLY A 67 -8.10 0.54 6.93
C GLY A 67 -9.09 1.58 6.43
N LEU A 68 -8.62 2.76 6.03
CA LEU A 68 -9.42 3.81 5.41
C LEU A 68 -9.66 3.53 3.92
N ASP A 69 -10.68 4.17 3.34
CA ASP A 69 -10.89 4.15 1.90
C ASP A 69 -9.83 5.02 1.21
N TRP A 70 -8.71 4.38 0.85
CA TRP A 70 -7.58 5.02 0.18
C TRP A 70 -7.96 5.69 -1.15
N ARG A 71 -9.09 5.32 -1.79
CA ARG A 71 -9.55 5.94 -3.05
C ARG A 71 -10.02 7.37 -2.86
N LEU A 72 -10.35 7.75 -1.63
CA LEU A 72 -10.74 9.10 -1.24
C LEU A 72 -9.53 9.99 -0.94
N VAL A 73 -8.34 9.40 -0.78
CA VAL A 73 -7.12 10.16 -0.52
C VAL A 73 -6.67 10.84 -1.81
N ARG A 74 -6.50 12.16 -1.73
CA ARG A 74 -5.97 13.01 -2.79
C ARG A 74 -4.69 13.65 -2.27
N PRO A 75 -3.52 13.03 -2.47
CA PRO A 75 -2.27 13.65 -2.06
C PRO A 75 -2.10 14.95 -2.84
N GLU A 76 -1.83 16.04 -2.11
CA GLU A 76 -1.49 17.29 -2.76
C GLU A 76 -0.09 17.15 -3.37
N GLU A 77 0.03 17.52 -4.64
CA GLU A 77 1.34 17.53 -5.29
C GLU A 77 2.23 18.57 -4.60
N ALA A 78 3.46 18.17 -4.27
CA ALA A 78 4.44 19.08 -3.72
C ALA A 78 4.69 20.20 -4.74
N ARG A 79 4.08 21.36 -4.50
CA ARG A 79 4.34 22.57 -5.28
C ARG A 79 5.53 23.28 -4.65
N ARG A 80 6.51 23.60 -5.47
CA ARG A 80 7.63 24.45 -5.04
C ARG A 80 7.05 25.77 -4.52
N PRO A 81 7.33 26.17 -3.27
CA PRO A 81 6.89 27.46 -2.77
C PRO A 81 7.47 28.57 -3.66
N GLN A 82 6.62 29.52 -4.07
CA GLN A 82 7.02 30.64 -4.93
C GLN A 82 7.63 31.79 -4.13
N VAL A 83 7.35 31.83 -2.83
CA VAL A 83 7.81 32.89 -1.92
C VAL A 83 8.37 32.21 -0.68
N ALA A 84 9.57 32.63 -0.29
CA ALA A 84 10.07 32.49 1.07
C ALA A 84 9.95 33.88 1.68
N GLY A 85 9.26 33.97 2.82
CA GLY A 85 9.17 35.22 3.60
C GLY A 85 10.52 35.64 4.16
#